data_AF-A0AAP5H3T5-F1
#
_entry.id   AF-A0AAP5H3T5-F1
#
_cell.length_a   1.000
_cell.length_b   1.000
_cell.length_c   1.000
_cell.angle_alpha   90.00
_cell.angle_beta   90.00
_cell.angle_gamma   90.00
#
_symmetry.space_group_name_H-M   'P 1'
#
loop_
_entity.id
_entity.type
_entity.pdbx_description
1 polymer ?
#
loop_
_entity_poly.entity_id
_entity_poly.type
_entity_poly.pdbx_seq_one_letter_code
_entity_poly.pdbx_strand_id
1 'polypeptide(L)'
;MNTYLHTNQDLNPNFGFALTDSAVLAEGKLIITQKAEVEHIELDIDPQRCLKDGRKVSVVAQQLDAPIVRQDASIIYGQELSFVQYTVNLHPDTKFSIGSIEGIDYSVDFGWSDVVEGEYELRISIHRKTPRIAEVPLEPEQMAMVRYAQVVTVVIALFPAQPTQEQLASAPVWTRDHHVFDSYGSAGFILADLPRMVPRVDELLGAGDHNLVERFNEGDLSAQLLNEGLMATAWGISPWCYSIYAAPDATAQAKLPVDKLGEEPVCTGIYRIAAETTQLSIIPANELVNWPACTKKEWPQIQVAGSGETLRMALVVQNCESVNGLHENPLPSFVITRNEGLPEIVEPLINIVIVD
;
A
#
# COMPACT_ATOMS: atom_id res chain seq x y z
N MET A 1 -12.96 -8.93 -24.71
CA MET A 1 -13.85 -8.52 -23.60
C MET A 1 -13.58 -7.05 -23.38
N ASN A 2 -14.60 -6.22 -23.17
CA ASN A 2 -14.37 -4.83 -22.78
C ASN A 2 -14.09 -4.86 -21.28
N THR A 3 -12.81 -4.75 -20.90
CA THR A 3 -12.42 -4.64 -19.49
C THR A 3 -12.84 -3.24 -19.01
N TYR A 4 -13.68 -3.20 -17.97
CA TYR A 4 -14.10 -1.95 -17.36
C TYR A 4 -13.18 -1.67 -16.17
N LEU A 5 -12.44 -0.57 -16.24
CA LEU A 5 -11.59 -0.11 -15.16
C LEU A 5 -12.46 0.47 -14.05
N HIS A 6 -11.98 0.35 -12.82
CA HIS A 6 -12.55 1.08 -11.69
C HIS A 6 -12.65 2.58 -12.01
N THR A 7 -13.79 3.18 -11.67
CA THR A 7 -14.06 4.60 -11.92
C THR A 7 -14.37 5.31 -10.61
N ASN A 8 -13.98 6.58 -10.49
CA ASN A 8 -14.24 7.37 -9.28
C ASN A 8 -15.70 7.82 -9.19
N GLN A 9 -16.62 6.90 -8.91
CA GLN A 9 -18.07 7.17 -8.87
C GLN A 9 -18.45 8.17 -7.76
N ASP A 10 -17.68 8.19 -6.66
CA ASP A 10 -17.93 9.03 -5.49
C ASP A 10 -17.19 10.38 -5.52
N LEU A 11 -16.51 10.71 -6.64
CA LEU A 11 -15.78 11.97 -6.84
C LEU A 11 -14.76 12.27 -5.71
N ASN A 12 -14.10 11.23 -5.23
CA ASN A 12 -13.12 11.36 -4.15
C ASN A 12 -11.89 12.16 -4.64
N PRO A 13 -11.34 13.10 -3.84
CA PRO A 13 -10.12 13.85 -4.22
C PRO A 13 -8.88 12.98 -4.42
N ASN A 14 -8.94 11.71 -3.98
CA ASN A 14 -7.96 10.70 -4.34
C ASN A 14 -8.65 9.61 -5.14
N PHE A 15 -7.97 9.12 -6.16
CA PHE A 15 -8.45 8.06 -7.02
C PHE A 15 -7.29 7.15 -7.39
N GLY A 16 -7.58 5.88 -7.63
CA GLY A 16 -6.58 5.00 -8.20
C GLY A 16 -7.18 3.71 -8.73
N PHE A 17 -6.42 3.08 -9.59
CA PHE A 17 -6.72 1.81 -10.21
C PHE A 17 -5.39 1.09 -10.47
N ALA A 18 -5.44 -0.20 -10.78
CA ALA A 18 -4.25 -0.95 -11.12
C ALA A 18 -4.45 -1.76 -12.40
N LEU A 19 -3.35 -2.00 -13.12
CA LEU A 19 -3.32 -2.79 -14.36
C LEU A 19 -2.27 -3.90 -14.24
N THR A 20 -2.56 -5.06 -14.85
CA THR A 20 -1.69 -6.26 -14.85
C THR A 20 -0.48 -6.20 -15.77
N ASP A 21 -0.24 -5.06 -16.43
CA ASP A 21 0.92 -4.80 -17.28
C ASP A 21 1.14 -3.29 -17.29
N SER A 22 2.35 -2.82 -17.00
CA SER A 22 2.62 -1.38 -17.05
C SER A 22 2.81 -0.86 -18.47
N ALA A 23 3.16 -1.73 -19.42
CA ALA A 23 3.42 -1.33 -20.80
C ALA A 23 2.18 -0.76 -21.49
N VAL A 24 0.98 -1.20 -21.09
CA VAL A 24 -0.31 -0.71 -21.64
C VAL A 24 -0.58 0.76 -21.31
N LEU A 25 0.11 1.32 -20.31
CA LEU A 25 0.06 2.73 -19.93
C LEU A 25 1.26 3.52 -20.47
N ALA A 26 2.22 2.89 -21.15
CA ALA A 26 3.46 3.54 -21.60
C ALA A 26 3.22 4.69 -22.59
N GLU A 27 2.15 4.61 -23.38
CA GLU A 27 1.73 5.68 -24.32
C GLU A 27 0.53 6.48 -23.78
N GLY A 28 0.12 6.20 -22.54
CA GLY A 28 -1.00 6.86 -21.87
C GLY A 28 -0.77 8.36 -21.72
N LYS A 29 -1.86 9.12 -21.85
CA LYS A 29 -1.86 10.59 -21.75
C LYS A 29 -2.72 11.02 -20.59
N LEU A 30 -2.22 11.96 -19.80
CA LEU A 30 -3.05 12.76 -18.92
C LEU A 30 -3.70 13.85 -19.78
N ILE A 31 -5.03 13.85 -19.81
CA ILE A 31 -5.85 14.80 -20.56
C ILE A 31 -6.44 15.79 -19.56
N ILE A 32 -6.14 17.08 -19.77
CA ILE A 32 -6.73 18.19 -19.02
C ILE A 32 -7.69 18.91 -19.95
N THR A 33 -8.99 18.83 -19.70
CA THR A 33 -10.02 19.50 -20.49
C THR A 33 -10.48 20.74 -19.75
N GLN A 34 -10.44 21.91 -20.41
CA GLN A 34 -10.92 23.19 -19.87
C GLN A 34 -12.04 23.73 -20.77
N LYS A 35 -13.07 24.38 -20.20
CA LYS A 35 -14.13 25.14 -20.90
C LYS A 35 -14.68 24.53 -22.20
N ALA A 36 -15.92 24.03 -22.15
CA ALA A 36 -16.74 23.68 -23.33
C ALA A 36 -16.04 22.78 -24.38
N GLU A 37 -15.21 21.83 -23.96
CA GLU A 37 -14.62 20.75 -24.77
C GLU A 37 -13.72 21.18 -25.96
N VAL A 38 -13.36 22.46 -26.12
CA VAL A 38 -12.55 22.92 -27.28
C VAL A 38 -11.04 22.89 -27.01
N GLU A 39 -10.60 23.16 -25.78
CA GLU A 39 -9.19 23.14 -25.41
C GLU A 39 -8.88 21.95 -24.49
N HIS A 40 -8.01 21.05 -24.97
CA HIS A 40 -7.44 19.98 -24.16
C HIS A 40 -5.91 20.03 -24.20
N ILE A 41 -5.30 19.85 -23.03
CA ILE A 41 -3.86 19.67 -22.88
C ILE A 41 -3.63 18.17 -22.73
N GLU A 42 -2.74 17.62 -23.55
CA GLU A 42 -2.29 16.22 -23.41
C GLU A 42 -0.86 16.21 -22.90
N LEU A 43 -0.63 15.48 -21.82
CA LEU A 43 0.67 15.33 -21.19
C LEU A 43 1.05 13.85 -21.15
N ASP A 44 2.29 13.54 -21.52
CA ASP A 44 2.82 12.19 -21.45
C ASP A 44 2.89 11.73 -19.99
N ILE A 45 2.32 10.55 -19.68
CA ILE A 45 2.45 9.95 -18.35
C ILE A 45 3.89 9.44 -18.12
N ASP A 46 4.50 8.88 -19.16
CA ASP A 46 5.83 8.26 -19.09
C ASP A 46 6.78 8.75 -20.20
N PRO A 47 7.15 10.05 -20.19
CA PRO A 47 8.01 10.62 -21.23
C PRO A 47 9.41 9.99 -21.27
N GLN A 48 9.84 9.35 -20.18
CA GLN A 48 11.15 8.70 -20.04
C GLN A 48 11.09 7.18 -20.30
N ARG A 49 9.91 6.62 -20.63
CA ARG A 49 9.70 5.22 -20.99
C ARG A 49 10.06 4.21 -19.89
N CYS A 50 9.84 4.57 -18.63
CA CYS A 50 10.07 3.74 -17.45
C CYS A 50 9.03 2.60 -17.27
N LEU A 51 7.88 2.64 -17.95
CA LEU A 51 6.79 1.67 -17.82
C LEU A 51 6.97 0.42 -18.71
N LYS A 52 7.95 0.38 -19.61
CA LYS A 52 8.09 -0.72 -20.59
C LYS A 52 8.56 -2.05 -19.99
N ASP A 53 9.09 -2.04 -18.77
CA ASP A 53 9.71 -3.20 -18.13
C ASP A 53 8.93 -3.72 -16.89
N GLY A 54 7.80 -3.09 -16.55
CA GLY A 54 7.02 -3.43 -15.36
C GLY A 54 5.89 -4.43 -15.66
N ARG A 55 5.65 -5.33 -14.70
CA ARG A 55 4.53 -6.29 -14.80
C ARG A 55 3.24 -5.81 -14.17
N LYS A 56 3.27 -4.80 -13.30
CA LYS A 56 2.06 -4.23 -12.71
C LYS A 56 2.25 -2.74 -12.56
N VAL A 57 1.19 -1.99 -12.82
CA VAL A 57 1.15 -0.56 -12.52
C VAL A 57 -0.04 -0.27 -11.61
N SER A 58 0.24 0.41 -10.50
CA SER A 58 -0.78 1.11 -9.71
C SER A 58 -0.76 2.57 -10.15
N VAL A 59 -1.91 3.12 -10.46
CA VAL A 59 -2.08 4.54 -10.77
C VAL A 59 -2.77 5.18 -9.57
N VAL A 60 -2.19 6.26 -9.08
CA VAL A 60 -2.69 7.02 -7.93
C VAL A 60 -2.77 8.48 -8.35
N ALA A 61 -3.97 9.03 -8.37
CA ALA A 61 -4.26 10.44 -8.59
C ALA A 61 -4.66 11.08 -7.26
N GLN A 62 -3.97 12.14 -6.84
CA GLN A 62 -4.28 12.86 -5.59
C GLN A 62 -4.35 14.37 -5.78
N GLN A 63 -5.41 14.98 -5.24
CA GLN A 63 -5.45 16.41 -4.97
C GLN A 63 -4.92 16.66 -3.54
N LEU A 64 -3.91 17.52 -3.43
CA LEU A 64 -3.17 17.76 -2.19
C LEU A 64 -3.09 19.27 -1.90
N ASP A 65 -3.05 19.62 -0.62
CA ASP A 65 -2.85 21.02 -0.20
C ASP A 65 -1.40 21.50 -0.38
N ALA A 66 -0.46 20.56 -0.56
CA ALA A 66 0.97 20.79 -0.65
C ALA A 66 1.68 19.61 -1.34
N PRO A 67 2.87 19.81 -1.94
CA PRO A 67 3.66 18.71 -2.49
C PRO A 67 4.04 17.71 -1.39
N ILE A 68 4.00 16.41 -1.72
CA ILE A 68 4.54 15.36 -0.83
C ILE A 68 6.05 15.51 -0.75
N VAL A 69 6.60 15.45 0.47
CA VAL A 69 8.05 15.42 0.68
C VAL A 69 8.64 14.23 -0.06
N ARG A 70 9.66 14.47 -0.91
CA ARG A 70 10.21 13.44 -1.80
C ARG A 70 10.68 12.18 -1.06
N GLN A 71 11.22 12.33 0.14
CA GLN A 71 11.63 11.22 0.99
C GLN A 71 10.42 10.40 1.46
N ASP A 72 9.35 11.05 1.91
CA ASP A 72 8.10 10.36 2.26
C ASP A 72 7.51 9.62 1.06
N ALA A 73 7.46 10.29 -0.11
CA ALA A 73 7.02 9.67 -1.36
C ALA A 73 7.86 8.41 -1.70
N SER A 74 9.17 8.44 -1.45
CA SER A 74 10.04 7.30 -1.70
C SER A 74 9.76 6.10 -0.78
N ILE A 75 9.26 6.36 0.43
CA ILE A 75 8.80 5.32 1.36
C ILE A 75 7.43 4.81 0.92
N ILE A 76 6.46 5.70 0.69
CA ILE A 76 5.06 5.34 0.42
C ILE A 76 4.90 4.63 -0.93
N TYR A 77 5.54 5.17 -1.98
CA TYR A 77 5.40 4.73 -3.37
C TYR A 77 6.59 3.92 -3.88
N GLY A 78 7.71 3.91 -3.16
CA GLY A 78 8.97 3.28 -3.60
C GLY A 78 9.91 4.25 -4.32
N GLN A 79 11.03 3.71 -4.82
CA GLN A 79 12.08 4.51 -5.44
C GLN A 79 11.54 5.28 -6.66
N GLU A 80 11.69 6.60 -6.67
CA GLU A 80 11.37 7.43 -7.84
C GLU A 80 12.34 7.10 -8.98
N LEU A 81 11.79 6.72 -10.13
CA LEU A 81 12.51 6.43 -11.36
C LEU A 81 12.57 7.65 -12.27
N SER A 82 11.46 8.38 -12.38
CA SER A 82 11.33 9.59 -13.18
C SER A 82 10.22 10.48 -12.64
N PHE A 83 10.25 11.76 -13.01
CA PHE A 83 9.14 12.68 -12.80
C PHE A 83 9.14 13.78 -13.86
N VAL A 84 7.97 14.37 -14.06
CA VAL A 84 7.75 15.64 -14.77
C VAL A 84 6.79 16.50 -13.95
N GLN A 85 6.91 17.82 -14.10
CA GLN A 85 6.09 18.77 -13.36
C GLN A 85 5.72 19.95 -14.27
N TYR A 86 4.47 20.38 -14.18
CA TYR A 86 3.87 21.41 -15.01
C TYR A 86 3.12 22.41 -14.15
N THR A 87 3.33 23.70 -14.40
CA THR A 87 2.46 24.76 -13.89
C THR A 87 1.23 24.84 -14.80
N VAL A 88 0.03 24.69 -14.23
CA VAL A 88 -1.24 24.69 -14.94
C VAL A 88 -2.20 25.71 -14.31
N ASN A 89 -2.90 26.46 -15.16
CA ASN A 89 -4.00 27.32 -14.71
C ASN A 89 -5.30 26.55 -14.84
N LEU A 90 -6.04 26.44 -13.74
CA LEU A 90 -7.27 25.65 -13.68
C LEU A 90 -8.48 26.57 -13.57
N HIS A 91 -9.60 26.11 -14.13
CA HIS A 91 -10.92 26.70 -13.99
C HIS A 91 -11.83 25.72 -13.23
N PRO A 92 -12.96 26.19 -12.67
CA PRO A 92 -13.87 25.32 -11.92
C PRO A 92 -14.49 24.18 -12.73
N ASP A 93 -14.47 24.27 -14.06
CA ASP A 93 -14.95 23.26 -14.99
C ASP A 93 -13.83 22.37 -15.57
N THR A 94 -12.59 22.52 -15.09
CA THR A 94 -11.48 21.69 -15.54
C THR A 94 -11.70 20.24 -15.12
N LYS A 95 -11.53 19.33 -16.08
CA LYS A 95 -11.57 17.87 -15.86
C LYS A 95 -10.22 17.25 -16.14
N PHE A 96 -9.91 16.19 -15.40
CA PHE A 96 -8.70 15.39 -15.54
C PHE A 96 -9.08 13.95 -15.81
N SER A 97 -8.46 13.37 -16.83
CA SER A 97 -8.64 11.96 -17.16
C SER A 97 -7.37 11.36 -17.74
N ILE A 98 -7.27 10.04 -17.70
CA ILE A 98 -6.25 9.31 -18.46
C ILE A 98 -6.88 8.73 -19.71
N GLY A 99 -6.30 9.03 -20.87
CA GLY A 99 -6.64 8.41 -22.14
C GLY A 99 -5.49 7.58 -22.70
N SER A 100 -5.74 6.97 -23.87
CA SER A 100 -4.73 6.22 -24.64
C SER A 100 -4.11 5.04 -23.89
N ILE A 101 -4.89 4.39 -23.02
CA ILE A 101 -4.49 3.11 -22.39
C ILE A 101 -4.74 2.00 -23.40
N GLU A 102 -3.73 1.17 -23.68
CA GLU A 102 -3.88 0.06 -24.62
C GLU A 102 -4.98 -0.92 -24.15
N GLY A 103 -5.90 -1.25 -25.06
CA GLY A 103 -7.03 -2.15 -24.76
C GLY A 103 -8.25 -1.47 -24.12
N ILE A 104 -8.18 -0.17 -23.85
CA ILE A 104 -9.28 0.63 -23.31
C ILE A 104 -9.67 1.72 -24.32
N ASP A 105 -10.96 1.82 -24.64
CA ASP A 105 -11.51 2.73 -25.65
C ASP A 105 -12.19 3.98 -25.09
N TYR A 106 -12.09 4.20 -23.77
CA TYR A 106 -12.61 5.38 -23.07
C TYR A 106 -11.52 6.01 -22.18
N SER A 107 -11.77 7.24 -21.73
CA SER A 107 -10.92 7.92 -20.75
C SER A 107 -11.32 7.58 -19.33
N VAL A 108 -10.34 7.38 -18.45
CA VAL A 108 -10.56 7.16 -17.01
C VAL A 108 -10.57 8.52 -16.32
N ASP A 109 -11.74 9.01 -15.97
CA ASP A 109 -11.91 10.28 -15.25
C ASP A 109 -11.44 10.16 -13.79
N PHE A 110 -10.70 11.16 -13.34
CA PHE A 110 -10.24 11.21 -11.94
C PHE A 110 -11.33 11.60 -10.97
N GLY A 111 -12.45 12.14 -11.43
CA GLY A 111 -13.53 12.59 -10.55
C GLY A 111 -13.15 13.74 -9.62
N TRP A 112 -12.02 14.41 -9.84
CA TRP A 112 -11.67 15.63 -9.10
C TRP A 112 -12.72 16.69 -9.35
N SER A 113 -13.49 16.98 -8.31
CA SER A 113 -14.48 18.04 -8.26
C SER A 113 -13.99 19.13 -7.30
N ASP A 114 -14.51 20.34 -7.40
CA ASP A 114 -14.19 21.46 -6.50
C ASP A 114 -12.77 22.06 -6.64
N VAL A 115 -12.20 22.02 -7.84
CA VAL A 115 -11.01 22.82 -8.14
C VAL A 115 -11.40 24.31 -8.20
N VAL A 116 -10.68 25.15 -7.46
CA VAL A 116 -10.88 26.60 -7.49
C VAL A 116 -10.07 27.18 -8.64
N GLU A 117 -10.57 28.26 -9.26
CA GLU A 117 -9.81 28.96 -10.29
C GLU A 117 -8.48 29.47 -9.73
N GLY A 118 -7.37 29.14 -10.40
CA GLY A 118 -6.04 29.51 -9.94
C GLY A 118 -4.91 28.74 -10.60
N GLU A 119 -3.69 29.02 -10.12
CA GLU A 119 -2.46 28.39 -10.58
C GLU A 119 -2.09 27.20 -9.69
N TYR A 120 -1.84 26.06 -10.31
CA TYR A 120 -1.52 24.79 -9.66
C TYR A 120 -0.26 24.20 -10.26
N GLU A 121 0.40 23.34 -9.49
CA GLU A 121 1.46 22.48 -9.93
C GLU A 121 0.92 21.06 -10.07
N LEU A 122 1.10 20.50 -11.27
CA LEU A 122 0.76 19.13 -11.61
C LEU A 122 2.06 18.33 -11.75
N ARG A 123 2.24 17.35 -10.89
CA ARG A 123 3.41 16.46 -10.91
C ARG A 123 2.98 15.05 -11.29
N ILE A 124 3.66 14.49 -12.28
CA ILE A 124 3.55 13.07 -12.63
C ILE A 124 4.89 12.42 -12.28
N SER A 125 4.89 11.45 -11.38
CA SER A 125 6.09 10.70 -11.00
C SER A 125 5.89 9.20 -11.09
N ILE A 126 6.94 8.50 -11.51
CA ILE A 126 6.94 7.05 -11.63
C ILE A 126 7.86 6.49 -10.56
N HIS A 127 7.31 5.59 -9.75
CA HIS A 127 7.98 4.94 -8.65
C HIS A 127 8.02 3.44 -8.85
N ARG A 128 8.98 2.76 -8.22
CA ARG A 128 9.03 1.30 -8.18
C ARG A 128 9.21 0.82 -6.75
N LYS A 129 8.24 0.04 -6.29
CA LYS A 129 8.38 -0.77 -5.09
C LYS A 129 9.07 -2.08 -5.43
N THR A 130 10.08 -2.41 -4.64
CA THR A 130 10.76 -3.71 -4.68
C THR A 130 10.57 -4.39 -3.34
N PRO A 131 10.14 -5.67 -3.31
CA PRO A 131 9.95 -6.41 -2.06
C PRO A 131 11.19 -6.37 -1.17
N ARG A 132 11.03 -6.22 0.15
CA ARG A 132 12.17 -6.18 1.08
C ARG A 132 12.97 -7.48 1.12
N ILE A 133 12.39 -8.63 0.75
CA ILE A 133 13.17 -9.87 0.54
C ILE A 133 14.33 -9.68 -0.46
N ALA A 134 14.27 -8.67 -1.34
CA ALA A 134 15.35 -8.32 -2.26
C ALA A 134 16.53 -7.53 -1.65
N GLU A 135 16.45 -7.16 -0.38
CA GLU A 135 17.51 -6.42 0.32
C GLU A 135 18.71 -7.33 0.68
N VAL A 136 18.52 -8.64 0.67
CA VAL A 136 19.56 -9.64 0.91
C VAL A 136 20.05 -10.26 -0.41
N PRO A 137 21.23 -10.91 -0.43
CA PRO A 137 21.65 -11.68 -1.60
C PRO A 137 20.62 -12.75 -1.96
N LEU A 138 20.26 -12.82 -3.24
CA LEU A 138 19.24 -13.72 -3.77
C LEU A 138 19.82 -14.68 -4.80
N GLU A 139 19.33 -15.91 -4.76
CA GLU A 139 19.53 -16.89 -5.83
C GLU A 139 18.83 -16.45 -7.12
N PRO A 140 19.27 -16.92 -8.31
CA PRO A 140 18.70 -16.50 -9.59
C PRO A 140 17.18 -16.70 -9.71
N GLU A 141 16.65 -17.78 -9.14
CA GLU A 141 15.21 -18.06 -9.12
C GLU A 141 14.46 -17.03 -8.27
N GLN A 142 15.01 -16.66 -7.11
CA GLN A 142 14.46 -15.64 -6.23
C GLN A 142 14.51 -14.25 -6.88
N MET A 143 15.56 -13.95 -7.66
CA MET A 143 15.66 -12.71 -8.43
C MET A 143 14.55 -12.59 -9.48
N ALA A 144 14.21 -13.69 -10.17
CA ALA A 144 13.11 -13.70 -11.13
C ALA A 144 11.76 -13.47 -10.43
N MET A 145 11.56 -14.08 -9.26
CA MET A 145 10.37 -13.90 -8.44
C MET A 145 10.26 -12.46 -7.91
N VAL A 146 11.35 -11.86 -7.42
CA VAL A 146 11.37 -10.45 -7.00
C VAL A 146 11.00 -9.52 -8.15
N ARG A 147 11.54 -9.73 -9.35
CA ARG A 147 11.14 -8.95 -10.53
C ARG A 147 9.65 -9.09 -10.83
N TYR A 148 9.07 -10.27 -10.62
CA TYR A 148 7.64 -10.51 -10.78
C TYR A 148 6.78 -9.78 -9.72
N ALA A 149 7.30 -9.62 -8.50
CA ALA A 149 6.61 -8.92 -7.42
C ALA A 149 6.84 -7.40 -7.39
N GLN A 150 7.69 -6.85 -8.25
CA GLN A 150 7.86 -5.39 -8.36
C GLN A 150 6.56 -4.74 -8.84
N VAL A 151 6.21 -3.64 -8.19
CA VAL A 151 5.04 -2.83 -8.54
C VAL A 151 5.53 -1.46 -8.96
N VAL A 152 5.18 -1.06 -10.17
CA VAL A 152 5.38 0.31 -10.63
C VAL A 152 4.19 1.13 -10.14
N THR A 153 4.42 2.33 -9.63
CA THR A 153 3.36 3.25 -9.21
C THR A 153 3.50 4.55 -9.96
N VAL A 154 2.47 4.93 -10.71
CA VAL A 154 2.34 6.24 -11.34
C VAL A 154 1.57 7.12 -10.36
N VAL A 155 2.20 8.19 -9.89
CA VAL A 155 1.59 9.16 -8.98
C VAL A 155 1.33 10.44 -9.75
N ILE A 156 0.07 10.87 -9.80
CA ILE A 156 -0.38 12.11 -10.42
C ILE A 156 -0.90 13.00 -9.30
N ALA A 157 -0.08 13.96 -8.91
CA ALA A 157 -0.36 14.85 -7.80
C ALA A 157 -0.66 16.26 -8.29
N LEU A 158 -1.76 16.84 -7.82
CA LEU A 158 -2.15 18.22 -8.07
C LEU A 158 -2.14 19.00 -6.75
N PHE A 159 -1.42 20.13 -6.70
CA PHE A 159 -1.35 21.00 -5.53
C PHE A 159 -1.23 22.48 -5.92
N PRO A 160 -1.61 23.43 -5.05
CA PRO A 160 -1.47 24.85 -5.35
C PRO A 160 -0.03 25.25 -5.69
N ALA A 161 0.17 26.15 -6.66
CA ALA A 161 1.52 26.57 -7.08
C ALA A 161 2.24 27.43 -6.02
N GLN A 162 1.49 28.10 -5.16
CA GLN A 162 2.01 28.86 -4.02
C GLN A 162 1.54 28.23 -2.71
N PRO A 163 2.11 27.08 -2.30
CA PRO A 163 1.85 26.55 -0.98
C PRO A 163 2.40 27.51 0.09
N THR A 164 1.71 27.57 1.23
CA THR A 164 2.15 28.37 2.38
C THR A 164 3.51 27.91 2.90
N GLN A 165 4.24 28.79 3.60
CA GLN A 165 5.54 28.41 4.18
C GLN A 165 5.44 27.23 5.16
N GLU A 166 4.34 27.13 5.91
CA GLU A 166 4.08 26.00 6.82
C GLU A 166 3.92 24.68 6.05
N GLN A 167 3.26 24.72 4.89
CA GLN A 167 3.09 23.57 3.99
C GLN A 167 4.42 23.13 3.32
N LEU A 168 5.35 24.05 3.09
CA LEU A 168 6.66 23.76 2.50
C LEU A 168 7.71 23.33 3.53
N ALA A 169 7.56 23.74 4.79
CA ALA A 169 8.53 23.50 5.86
C ALA A 169 8.42 22.10 6.49
N SER A 170 7.55 21.22 5.97
CA SER A 170 7.37 19.87 6.52
C SER A 170 8.64 19.04 6.33
N ALA A 171 9.22 18.61 7.45
CA ALA A 171 10.27 17.60 7.47
C ALA A 171 9.69 16.23 7.04
N PRO A 172 10.52 15.31 6.50
CA PRO A 172 10.09 13.94 6.29
C PRO A 172 9.62 13.31 7.61
N VAL A 173 8.46 12.66 7.57
CA VAL A 173 7.89 11.95 8.74
C VAL A 173 7.84 10.45 8.53
N TRP A 174 7.86 10.00 7.27
CA TRP A 174 7.85 8.59 6.95
C TRP A 174 9.27 8.02 6.99
N THR A 175 9.41 6.86 7.62
CA THR A 175 10.65 6.09 7.63
C THR A 175 10.39 4.67 7.12
N ARG A 176 11.44 3.89 6.90
CA ARG A 176 11.33 2.49 6.48
C ARG A 176 10.60 1.60 7.50
N ASP A 177 10.49 2.06 8.74
CA ASP A 177 9.78 1.35 9.80
C ASP A 177 8.28 1.68 9.77
N HIS A 178 7.82 2.60 8.92
CA HIS A 178 6.39 2.95 8.78
C HIS A 178 5.75 2.28 7.56
N HIS A 179 6.54 1.70 6.65
CA HIS A 179 6.02 0.98 5.50
C HIS A 179 6.93 -0.18 5.09
N VAL A 180 6.33 -1.36 4.95
CA VAL A 180 6.99 -2.56 4.42
C VAL A 180 6.22 -3.04 3.21
N PHE A 181 6.90 -3.14 2.07
CA PHE A 181 6.41 -3.85 0.90
C PHE A 181 7.19 -5.14 0.74
N ASP A 182 6.51 -6.27 0.74
CA ASP A 182 7.20 -7.55 0.65
C ASP A 182 6.33 -8.66 0.01
N SER A 183 6.92 -9.84 -0.12
CA SER A 183 6.36 -10.96 -0.87
C SER A 183 6.68 -12.29 -0.18
N TYR A 184 5.68 -12.89 0.47
CA TYR A 184 5.87 -14.04 1.35
C TYR A 184 4.98 -15.25 1.05
N GLY A 185 4.38 -15.30 -0.14
CA GLY A 185 3.50 -16.41 -0.52
C GLY A 185 2.14 -16.34 0.17
N SER A 186 1.34 -17.40 0.04
CA SER A 186 -0.09 -17.36 0.39
C SER A 186 -0.41 -17.55 1.87
N ALA A 187 0.59 -17.83 2.71
CA ALA A 187 0.38 -18.09 4.13
C ALA A 187 0.08 -16.81 4.93
N GLY A 188 0.47 -15.65 4.42
CA GLY A 188 0.34 -14.37 5.08
C GLY A 188 1.42 -14.13 6.15
N PHE A 189 1.09 -13.38 7.20
CA PHE A 189 2.05 -12.94 8.21
C PHE A 189 1.44 -12.71 9.59
N ILE A 190 2.33 -12.57 10.57
CA ILE A 190 2.03 -12.08 11.90
C ILE A 190 2.80 -10.79 12.16
N LEU A 191 2.22 -9.91 12.96
CA LEU A 191 2.95 -8.86 13.63
C LEU A 191 3.19 -9.32 15.06
N ALA A 192 4.43 -9.47 15.48
CA ALA A 192 4.77 -10.02 16.78
C ALA A 192 5.55 -9.03 17.64
N ASP A 193 5.15 -8.90 18.90
CA ASP A 193 6.03 -8.40 19.96
C ASP A 193 7.00 -9.53 20.32
N LEU A 194 7.96 -9.77 19.41
CA LEU A 194 8.83 -10.94 19.45
C LEU A 194 9.59 -11.07 20.78
N PRO A 195 10.16 -9.99 21.38
CA PRO A 195 10.83 -10.08 22.67
C PRO A 195 9.95 -10.60 23.81
N ARG A 196 8.64 -10.31 23.80
CA ARG A 196 7.69 -10.80 24.80
C ARG A 196 7.07 -12.15 24.41
N MET A 197 6.86 -12.38 23.11
CA MET A 197 6.28 -13.61 22.59
C MET A 197 7.20 -14.82 22.77
N VAL A 198 8.52 -14.68 22.55
CA VAL A 198 9.49 -15.79 22.70
C VAL A 198 9.45 -16.45 24.07
N PRO A 199 9.71 -15.73 25.18
CA PRO A 199 9.67 -16.35 26.50
C PRO A 199 8.28 -16.87 26.86
N ARG A 200 7.21 -16.26 26.34
CA ARG A 200 5.84 -16.73 26.58
C ARG A 200 5.55 -18.06 25.89
N VAL A 201 5.99 -18.24 24.64
CA VAL A 201 5.86 -19.52 23.93
C VAL A 201 6.66 -20.62 24.66
N ASP A 202 7.87 -20.30 25.13
CA ASP A 202 8.70 -21.25 25.89
C ASP A 202 8.03 -21.65 27.23
N GLU A 203 7.34 -20.74 27.89
CA GLU A 203 6.56 -21.03 29.10
C GLU A 203 5.39 -21.98 28.83
N LEU A 204 4.66 -21.75 27.73
CA LEU A 204 3.45 -22.50 27.39
C LEU A 204 3.74 -23.89 26.81
N LEU A 205 4.78 -24.02 25.99
CA LEU A 205 5.09 -25.25 25.27
C LEU A 205 6.33 -26.01 25.80
N GLY A 206 7.11 -25.37 26.67
CA GLY A 206 8.42 -25.87 27.10
C GLY A 206 9.51 -25.67 26.02
N ALA A 207 10.75 -26.02 26.34
CA ALA A 207 11.84 -25.97 25.35
C ALA A 207 11.67 -27.07 24.28
N GLY A 208 11.87 -26.74 23.01
CA GLY A 208 11.84 -27.72 21.93
C GLY A 208 11.70 -27.12 20.53
N ASP A 209 11.74 -27.99 19.53
CA ASP A 209 11.45 -27.65 18.15
C ASP A 209 9.93 -27.65 17.94
N HIS A 210 9.35 -26.44 17.96
CA HIS A 210 7.91 -26.24 17.83
C HIS A 210 7.53 -25.78 16.43
N ASN A 211 6.49 -26.42 15.89
CA ASN A 211 5.76 -25.94 14.72
C ASN A 211 4.56 -25.11 15.19
N LEU A 212 4.69 -23.79 15.22
CA LEU A 212 3.59 -22.93 15.71
C LEU A 212 2.41 -22.89 14.76
N VAL A 213 2.59 -23.17 13.47
CA VAL A 213 1.47 -23.24 12.52
C VAL A 213 0.51 -24.37 12.92
N GLU A 214 1.04 -25.55 13.26
CA GLU A 214 0.23 -26.66 13.77
C GLU A 214 -0.43 -26.31 15.12
N ARG A 215 0.32 -25.71 16.04
CA ARG A 215 -0.20 -25.30 17.37
C ARG A 215 -1.28 -24.23 17.28
N PHE A 216 -1.22 -23.34 16.30
CA PHE A 216 -2.25 -22.34 16.10
C PHE A 216 -3.54 -22.92 15.53
N ASN A 217 -3.46 -23.99 14.72
CA ASN A 217 -4.63 -24.73 14.25
C ASN A 217 -5.35 -25.48 15.37
N GLU A 218 -4.64 -25.81 16.47
CA GLU A 218 -5.24 -26.37 17.70
C GLU A 218 -6.01 -25.28 18.51
N GLY A 219 -5.78 -23.99 18.24
CA GLY A 219 -6.58 -22.85 18.73
C GLY A 219 -6.17 -22.27 20.09
N ASP A 220 -5.74 -23.10 21.04
CA ASP A 220 -5.48 -22.64 22.41
C ASP A 220 -4.30 -21.65 22.51
N LEU A 221 -3.21 -21.92 21.78
CA LEU A 221 -2.02 -21.08 21.81
C LEU A 221 -2.25 -19.74 21.10
N SER A 222 -2.86 -19.76 19.91
CA SER A 222 -3.11 -18.55 19.14
C SER A 222 -4.07 -17.61 19.87
N ALA A 223 -5.14 -18.15 20.47
CA ALA A 223 -6.07 -17.36 21.28
C ALA A 223 -5.39 -16.72 22.51
N GLN A 224 -4.51 -17.44 23.20
CA GLN A 224 -3.78 -16.89 24.35
C GLN A 224 -2.85 -15.73 23.93
N LEU A 225 -2.01 -15.94 22.92
CA LEU A 225 -1.08 -14.90 22.46
C LEU A 225 -1.79 -13.66 21.91
N LEU A 226 -2.93 -13.85 21.24
CA LEU A 226 -3.80 -12.76 20.78
C LEU A 226 -4.39 -11.96 21.95
N ASN A 227 -4.96 -12.64 22.95
CA ASN A 227 -5.60 -12.01 24.10
C ASN A 227 -4.60 -11.32 25.06
N GLU A 228 -3.35 -11.78 25.08
CA GLU A 228 -2.26 -11.15 25.80
C GLU A 228 -1.63 -9.97 25.03
N GLY A 229 -2.05 -9.76 23.78
CA GLY A 229 -1.56 -8.67 22.93
C GLY A 229 -0.11 -8.84 22.50
N LEU A 230 0.31 -10.09 22.28
CA LEU A 230 1.67 -10.45 21.84
C LEU A 230 1.79 -10.57 20.32
N MET A 231 0.67 -10.73 19.63
CA MET A 231 0.65 -10.79 18.17
C MET A 231 -0.64 -10.26 17.56
N ALA A 232 -0.53 -9.83 16.31
CA ALA A 232 -1.63 -9.57 15.39
C ALA A 232 -1.42 -10.35 14.09
N THR A 233 -2.48 -10.47 13.30
CA THR A 233 -2.68 -11.63 12.44
C THR A 233 -3.17 -11.27 11.06
N ALA A 234 -2.61 -11.87 10.02
CA ALA A 234 -3.19 -11.84 8.67
C ALA A 234 -2.87 -13.17 7.96
N TRP A 235 -3.75 -14.15 8.09
CA TRP A 235 -3.55 -15.52 7.63
C TRP A 235 -4.30 -15.83 6.33
N GLY A 236 -3.65 -16.63 5.48
CA GLY A 236 -4.27 -17.19 4.28
C GLY A 236 -4.60 -16.11 3.26
N ILE A 237 -3.60 -15.35 2.82
CA ILE A 237 -3.70 -14.24 1.87
C ILE A 237 -3.42 -14.77 0.47
N SER A 238 -4.38 -14.69 -0.46
CA SER A 238 -4.21 -15.23 -1.84
C SER A 238 -3.66 -14.23 -2.90
N PRO A 239 -2.86 -13.22 -2.51
CA PRO A 239 -1.80 -12.75 -3.42
C PRO A 239 -0.37 -12.83 -2.87
N TRP A 240 0.60 -12.84 -3.78
CA TRP A 240 2.02 -13.11 -3.50
C TRP A 240 2.75 -11.95 -2.80
N CYS A 241 2.35 -10.70 -3.05
CA CYS A 241 2.96 -9.49 -2.48
C CYS A 241 1.93 -8.54 -1.86
N TYR A 242 2.35 -7.77 -0.84
CA TYR A 242 1.50 -6.84 -0.12
C TYR A 242 2.30 -5.67 0.47
N SER A 243 1.61 -4.55 0.68
CA SER A 243 2.13 -3.43 1.46
C SER A 243 1.55 -3.47 2.88
N ILE A 244 2.35 -3.13 3.88
CA ILE A 244 1.93 -2.86 5.25
C ILE A 244 2.29 -1.41 5.55
N TYR A 245 1.29 -0.58 5.85
CA TYR A 245 1.42 0.81 6.22
C TYR A 245 1.08 0.99 7.70
N ALA A 246 1.95 1.67 8.43
CA ALA A 246 1.67 2.18 9.77
C ALA A 246 2.04 3.66 9.78
N ALA A 247 1.05 4.53 9.59
CA ALA A 247 1.32 5.95 9.48
C ALA A 247 1.91 6.51 10.79
N PRO A 248 2.90 7.44 10.71
CA PRO A 248 3.54 8.02 11.91
C PRO A 248 2.59 8.89 12.73
N ASP A 249 1.54 9.43 12.12
CA ASP A 249 0.51 10.25 12.76
C ASP A 249 -0.76 10.31 11.89
N ALA A 250 -1.83 10.91 12.43
CA ALA A 250 -3.12 11.06 11.75
C ALA A 250 -3.05 11.93 10.47
N THR A 251 -2.13 12.90 10.42
CA THR A 251 -1.97 13.76 9.23
C THR A 251 -1.32 12.98 8.09
N ALA A 252 -0.31 12.17 8.40
CA ALA A 252 0.33 11.26 7.47
C ALA A 252 -0.63 10.17 7.01
N GLN A 253 -1.45 9.62 7.92
CA GLN A 253 -2.49 8.66 7.58
C GLN A 253 -3.49 9.26 6.59
N ALA A 254 -3.94 10.50 6.82
CA ALA A 254 -4.83 11.19 5.89
C ALA A 254 -4.19 11.46 4.51
N LYS A 255 -2.88 11.32 4.34
CA LYS A 255 -2.21 11.45 3.03
C LYS A 255 -1.97 10.10 2.35
N LEU A 256 -2.21 9.00 3.04
CA LEU A 256 -2.05 7.67 2.45
C LEU A 256 -3.00 7.51 1.26
N PRO A 257 -2.49 7.03 0.11
CA PRO A 257 -3.29 6.84 -1.08
C PRO A 257 -4.20 5.59 -0.98
N VAL A 258 -3.93 4.70 -0.01
CA VAL A 258 -4.60 3.40 0.11
C VAL A 258 -5.99 3.51 0.70
N ASP A 259 -6.20 4.31 1.75
CA ASP A 259 -7.51 4.49 2.40
C ASP A 259 -8.52 5.29 1.55
N LYS A 260 -8.15 5.70 0.32
CA LYS A 260 -8.85 6.75 -0.42
C LYS A 260 -9.12 6.42 -1.88
N LEU A 261 -9.10 5.15 -2.24
CA LEU A 261 -9.47 4.66 -3.57
C LEU A 261 -10.99 4.58 -3.78
N GLY A 262 -11.77 5.13 -2.85
CA GLY A 262 -13.23 5.15 -2.89
C GLY A 262 -13.90 3.91 -2.31
N GLU A 263 -13.15 2.95 -1.76
CA GLU A 263 -13.71 1.69 -1.25
C GLU A 263 -13.47 1.53 0.25
N GLU A 264 -14.51 1.07 0.96
CA GLU A 264 -14.39 0.59 2.34
C GLU A 264 -13.39 -0.56 2.41
N PRO A 265 -12.65 -0.73 3.53
CA PRO A 265 -11.77 -1.88 3.70
C PRO A 265 -12.54 -3.20 3.48
N VAL A 266 -11.93 -4.13 2.74
CA VAL A 266 -12.48 -5.47 2.50
C VAL A 266 -12.82 -6.17 3.81
N CYS A 267 -11.91 -6.04 4.78
CA CYS A 267 -12.11 -6.47 6.15
C CYS A 267 -11.18 -5.71 7.09
N THR A 268 -11.47 -5.74 8.39
CA THR A 268 -10.63 -5.12 9.42
C THR A 268 -10.43 -6.11 10.56
N GLY A 269 -9.17 -6.34 10.94
CA GLY A 269 -8.82 -7.07 12.14
C GLY A 269 -8.71 -6.14 13.34
N ILE A 270 -9.12 -6.62 14.51
CA ILE A 270 -9.03 -5.90 15.78
C ILE A 270 -8.19 -6.74 16.74
N TYR A 271 -7.11 -6.16 17.25
CA TYR A 271 -6.16 -6.85 18.12
C TYR A 271 -5.92 -6.07 19.39
N ARG A 272 -5.60 -6.81 20.45
CA ARG A 272 -4.94 -6.23 21.61
C ARG A 272 -3.46 -6.05 21.31
N ILE A 273 -2.89 -4.97 21.84
CA ILE A 273 -1.44 -4.75 21.90
C ILE A 273 -1.11 -4.10 23.24
N ALA A 274 0.07 -4.35 23.80
CA ALA A 274 0.46 -3.66 25.03
C ALA A 274 0.75 -2.18 24.78
N ALA A 275 0.37 -1.31 25.71
CA ALA A 275 0.48 0.14 25.59
C ALA A 275 1.91 0.62 25.30
N GLU A 276 2.91 -0.08 25.84
CA GLU A 276 4.34 0.20 25.67
C GLU A 276 4.94 -0.33 24.36
N THR A 277 4.26 -1.25 23.67
CA THR A 277 4.77 -1.81 22.40
C THR A 277 4.70 -0.74 21.33
N THR A 278 5.85 -0.27 20.84
CA THR A 278 5.95 0.74 19.77
C THR A 278 6.40 0.15 18.43
N GLN A 279 6.90 -1.09 18.44
CA GLN A 279 7.39 -1.79 17.27
C GLN A 279 6.96 -3.25 17.29
N LEU A 280 6.64 -3.78 16.11
CA LEU A 280 6.29 -5.19 15.91
C LEU A 280 7.14 -5.78 14.79
N SER A 281 7.63 -7.00 14.99
CA SER A 281 8.28 -7.77 13.93
C SER A 281 7.24 -8.34 12.97
N ILE A 282 7.46 -8.16 11.67
CA ILE A 282 6.67 -8.77 10.61
C ILE A 282 7.28 -10.13 10.30
N ILE A 283 6.57 -11.19 10.65
CA ILE A 283 7.05 -12.57 10.49
C ILE A 283 6.14 -13.30 9.51
N PRO A 284 6.68 -13.80 8.39
CA PRO A 284 5.92 -14.64 7.46
C PRO A 284 5.37 -15.89 8.14
N ALA A 285 4.12 -16.25 7.86
CA ALA A 285 3.48 -17.38 8.55
C ALA A 285 4.20 -18.73 8.29
N ASN A 286 4.82 -18.90 7.12
CA ASN A 286 5.61 -20.09 6.78
C ASN A 286 6.87 -20.26 7.64
N GLU A 287 7.38 -19.19 8.24
CA GLU A 287 8.58 -19.21 9.09
C GLU A 287 8.29 -19.74 10.49
N LEU A 288 7.02 -19.72 10.90
CA LEU A 288 6.54 -20.20 12.19
C LEU A 288 6.57 -21.74 12.31
N VAL A 289 6.79 -22.46 11.20
CA VAL A 289 6.95 -23.92 11.19
C VAL A 289 8.21 -24.37 11.93
N ASN A 290 9.24 -23.51 11.96
CA ASN A 290 10.48 -23.76 12.71
C ASN A 290 10.73 -22.60 13.68
N TRP A 291 10.04 -22.64 14.82
CA TRP A 291 10.11 -21.56 15.80
C TRP A 291 11.54 -21.26 16.29
N PRO A 292 12.39 -22.25 16.64
CA PRO A 292 13.74 -21.96 17.10
C PRO A 292 14.66 -21.31 16.07
N ALA A 293 14.42 -21.55 14.77
CA ALA A 293 15.11 -20.84 13.71
C ALA A 293 14.53 -19.43 13.49
N CYS A 294 13.20 -19.31 13.55
CA CYS A 294 12.47 -18.05 13.41
C CYS A 294 12.93 -17.00 14.42
N THR A 295 13.11 -17.36 15.69
CA THR A 295 13.50 -16.43 16.77
C THR A 295 14.93 -15.92 16.67
N LYS A 296 15.78 -16.56 15.85
CA LYS A 296 17.18 -16.17 15.63
C LYS A 296 17.36 -15.26 14.41
N LYS A 297 16.33 -15.11 13.58
CA LYS A 297 16.36 -14.24 12.40
C LYS A 297 16.03 -12.81 12.78
N GLU A 298 16.67 -11.86 12.10
CA GLU A 298 16.25 -10.47 12.12
C GLU A 298 15.08 -10.29 11.15
N TRP A 299 13.95 -9.84 11.67
CA TRP A 299 12.74 -9.62 10.89
C TRP A 299 12.56 -8.13 10.59
N PRO A 300 11.98 -7.76 9.43
CA PRO A 300 11.48 -6.41 9.22
C PRO A 300 10.58 -6.00 10.39
N GLN A 301 10.73 -4.76 10.85
CA GLN A 301 9.91 -4.20 11.91
C GLN A 301 9.01 -3.10 11.37
N ILE A 302 7.84 -2.96 11.97
CA ILE A 302 6.92 -1.85 11.74
C ILE A 302 6.72 -1.08 13.05
N GLN A 303 6.85 0.24 12.99
CA GLN A 303 6.58 1.16 14.07
C GLN A 303 5.08 1.47 14.09
N VAL A 304 4.44 1.21 15.22
CA VAL A 304 3.02 1.49 15.43
C VAL A 304 2.89 2.77 16.23
N ALA A 305 2.60 3.87 15.53
CA ALA A 305 2.42 5.17 16.15
C ALA A 305 1.08 5.29 16.89
N GLY A 306 0.99 6.29 17.77
CA GLY A 306 -0.19 6.55 18.60
C GLY A 306 -0.12 5.92 19.99
N SER A 307 -1.22 6.03 20.74
CA SER A 307 -1.38 5.54 22.11
C SER A 307 -2.56 4.57 22.22
N GLY A 308 -2.53 3.70 23.22
CA GLY A 308 -3.63 2.78 23.53
C GLY A 308 -3.27 1.31 23.40
N GLU A 309 -4.26 0.44 23.60
CA GLU A 309 -4.08 -1.02 23.66
C GLU A 309 -4.82 -1.75 22.53
N THR A 310 -5.40 -1.00 21.59
CA THR A 310 -6.09 -1.54 20.42
C THR A 310 -5.28 -1.27 19.16
N LEU A 311 -4.98 -2.34 18.42
CA LEU A 311 -4.39 -2.29 17.08
C LEU A 311 -5.47 -2.69 16.07
N ARG A 312 -5.74 -1.84 15.09
CA ARG A 312 -6.60 -2.15 13.95
C ARG A 312 -5.75 -2.38 12.71
N MET A 313 -6.11 -3.40 11.94
CA MET A 313 -5.47 -3.71 10.67
C MET A 313 -6.54 -3.80 9.59
N ALA A 314 -6.67 -2.76 8.78
CA ALA A 314 -7.61 -2.69 7.67
C ALA A 314 -6.96 -3.27 6.41
N LEU A 315 -7.64 -4.18 5.70
CA LEU A 315 -7.21 -4.66 4.40
C LEU A 315 -7.92 -3.87 3.30
N VAL A 316 -7.14 -3.18 2.48
CA VAL A 316 -7.58 -2.52 1.25
C VAL A 316 -6.97 -3.24 0.06
N VAL A 317 -7.72 -3.39 -1.03
CA VAL A 317 -7.27 -4.14 -2.21
C VAL A 317 -7.44 -3.31 -3.46
N GLN A 318 -6.36 -3.15 -4.23
CA GLN A 318 -6.45 -2.71 -5.61
C GLN A 318 -6.56 -3.93 -6.52
N ASN A 319 -7.71 -4.12 -7.16
CA ASN A 319 -7.86 -5.11 -8.21
C ASN A 319 -7.06 -4.67 -9.44
N CYS A 320 -6.19 -5.55 -9.93
CA CYS A 320 -5.43 -5.29 -11.14
C CYS A 320 -6.23 -5.72 -12.35
N GLU A 321 -6.74 -4.75 -13.10
CA GLU A 321 -7.55 -5.00 -14.28
C GLU A 321 -6.67 -5.51 -15.44
N SER A 322 -7.11 -6.60 -16.06
CA SER A 322 -6.42 -7.20 -17.20
C SER A 322 -6.99 -6.71 -18.51
N VAL A 323 -6.21 -5.91 -19.23
CA VAL A 323 -6.59 -5.37 -20.56
C VAL A 323 -6.03 -6.20 -21.72
N ASN A 324 -5.07 -7.08 -21.44
CA ASN A 324 -4.39 -7.93 -22.42
C ASN A 324 -4.53 -9.44 -22.14
N GLY A 325 -5.39 -9.83 -21.19
CA GLY A 325 -5.67 -11.24 -20.85
C GLY A 325 -4.58 -11.90 -19.99
N LEU A 326 -3.67 -11.12 -19.39
CA LEU A 326 -2.74 -11.62 -18.37
C LEU A 326 -3.45 -11.88 -17.04
N HIS A 327 -2.88 -12.78 -16.23
CA HIS A 327 -3.45 -13.16 -14.94
C HIS A 327 -3.48 -11.98 -13.96
N GLU A 328 -4.64 -11.81 -13.33
CA GLU A 328 -4.97 -10.80 -12.33
C GLU A 328 -4.40 -11.22 -10.97
N ASN A 329 -3.52 -10.41 -10.40
CA ASN A 329 -3.10 -10.60 -9.01
C ASN A 329 -3.30 -9.26 -8.30
N PRO A 330 -4.25 -9.16 -7.36
CA PRO A 330 -4.53 -7.92 -6.67
C PRO A 330 -3.31 -7.39 -5.91
N LEU A 331 -3.36 -6.10 -5.59
CA LEU A 331 -2.38 -5.42 -4.75
C LEU A 331 -3.00 -5.09 -3.40
N PRO A 332 -2.90 -6.00 -2.42
CA PRO A 332 -3.38 -5.75 -1.07
C PRO A 332 -2.47 -4.77 -0.33
N SER A 333 -3.09 -3.95 0.50
CA SER A 333 -2.45 -3.05 1.44
C SER A 333 -3.11 -3.22 2.81
N PHE A 334 -2.28 -3.46 3.82
CA PHE A 334 -2.70 -3.50 5.22
C PHE A 334 -2.39 -2.15 5.85
N VAL A 335 -3.43 -1.47 6.35
CA VAL A 335 -3.29 -0.19 7.05
C VAL A 335 -3.47 -0.42 8.53
N ILE A 336 -2.40 -0.17 9.26
CA ILE A 336 -2.29 -0.36 10.70
C ILE A 336 -2.55 0.96 11.39
N THR A 337 -3.49 0.96 12.34
CA THR A 337 -3.79 2.10 13.20
C THR A 337 -3.87 1.66 14.66
N ARG A 338 -3.61 2.60 15.56
CA ARG A 338 -3.67 2.38 17.00
C ARG A 338 -4.73 3.27 17.62
N ASN A 339 -5.58 2.66 18.44
CA ASN A 339 -6.68 3.34 19.10
C ASN A 339 -6.56 3.21 20.62
N GLU A 340 -7.08 4.22 21.32
CA GLU A 340 -7.17 4.24 22.78
C GLU A 340 -8.09 3.14 23.31
N GLY A 341 -7.80 2.71 24.55
CA GLY A 341 -8.58 1.69 25.25
C GLY A 341 -8.25 0.25 24.86
N LEU A 342 -8.72 -0.67 25.70
CA LEU A 342 -8.70 -2.10 25.42
C LEU A 342 -9.81 -2.43 24.41
N PRO A 343 -9.54 -3.32 23.44
CA PRO A 343 -10.59 -3.73 22.51
C PRO A 343 -11.64 -4.58 23.24
N GLU A 344 -12.92 -4.33 22.96
CA GLU A 344 -14.01 -5.15 23.52
C GLU A 344 -13.97 -6.59 23.02
N ILE A 345 -13.44 -6.79 21.81
CA ILE A 345 -13.31 -8.07 21.11
C ILE A 345 -11.98 -8.14 20.37
N VAL A 346 -11.42 -9.34 20.25
CA VAL A 346 -10.28 -9.61 19.36
C VAL A 346 -10.80 -10.36 18.15
N GLU A 347 -10.64 -9.76 16.96
CA GLU A 347 -11.11 -10.26 15.69
C GLU A 347 -9.91 -10.44 14.75
N PRO A 348 -9.29 -11.64 14.72
CA PRO A 348 -8.15 -11.89 13.85
C PRO A 348 -8.56 -12.03 12.38
N LEU A 349 -7.70 -11.57 11.48
CA LEU A 349 -7.84 -11.76 10.04
C LEU A 349 -7.33 -13.15 9.67
N ILE A 350 -8.28 -14.05 9.41
CA ILE A 350 -8.02 -15.45 9.05
C ILE A 350 -8.77 -15.79 7.75
N ASN A 351 -8.18 -16.66 6.93
CA ASN A 351 -8.75 -17.11 5.64
C ASN A 351 -9.12 -15.96 4.71
N ILE A 352 -8.18 -15.04 4.48
CA ILE A 352 -8.37 -13.85 3.64
C ILE A 352 -8.38 -14.25 2.15
N VAL A 353 -9.57 -14.53 1.62
CA VAL A 353 -9.76 -14.76 0.18
C VAL A 353 -9.88 -13.40 -0.52
N ILE A 354 -8.88 -13.04 -1.32
CA ILE A 354 -8.86 -11.79 -2.11
C ILE A 354 -9.27 -12.05 -3.57
N VAL A 355 -8.99 -13.26 -4.08
CA VAL A 355 -9.40 -13.72 -5.41
C VAL A 355 -9.98 -15.12 -5.22
N ASP A 356 -11.18 -15.35 -5.76
CA ASP A 356 -11.85 -16.66 -5.77
C ASP A 356 -11.28 -17.62 -6.81
#